data_AF-A0A8R2FDY2-F1
#
_entry.id   AF-A0A8R2FDY2-F1
#
_cell.length_a   1.000
_cell.length_b   1.000
_cell.length_c   1.000
_cell.angle_alpha   90.00
_cell.angle_beta   90.00
_cell.angle_gamma   90.00
#
_symmetry.space_group_name_H-M   'P 1'
#
loop_
_entity.id
_entity.type
_entity.pdbx_description
1 polymer ?
#
loop_
_entity_poly.entity_id
_entity_poly.type
_entity_poly.pdbx_seq_one_letter_code
_entity_poly.pdbx_strand_id
1 'polypeptide(L)'
;IVNPNIIIYYGLCYVLQATIESGKTEFEIRDLTAKFTTDVIGTCAFGLECNSLKDSQSEFRRMGCAVLNSSASLALAKMVRVFFPKLFKALKLRTFPAEVQQFFMGIVKQTIDFRNTNRVRRNDFIQLLLEIKNQNHNQENAI
;
A
#
# COMPACT_ATOMS: atom_id res chain seq x y z
N ILE A 1 -0.05 12.37 -15.16
CA ILE A 1 -1.08 12.53 -14.10
C ILE A 1 -2.13 11.46 -14.36
N VAL A 2 -2.08 10.35 -13.62
CA VAL A 2 -2.94 9.19 -13.92
C VAL A 2 -4.24 9.28 -13.14
N ASN A 3 -5.34 9.26 -13.88
CA ASN A 3 -6.69 9.32 -13.34
C ASN A 3 -7.03 7.94 -12.73
N PRO A 4 -7.26 7.84 -11.41
CA PRO A 4 -7.58 6.56 -10.77
C PRO A 4 -8.84 5.91 -11.36
N ASN A 5 -9.76 6.68 -11.93
CA ASN A 5 -10.94 6.15 -12.61
C ASN A 5 -10.58 5.30 -13.83
N ILE A 6 -9.46 5.56 -14.52
CA ILE A 6 -9.05 4.77 -15.70
C ILE A 6 -8.59 3.37 -15.27
N ILE A 7 -7.76 3.28 -14.23
CA ILE A 7 -7.28 2.00 -13.70
C ILE A 7 -8.45 1.21 -13.09
N ILE A 8 -9.34 1.87 -12.36
CA ILE A 8 -10.46 1.20 -11.67
C ILE A 8 -11.52 0.70 -12.67
N TYR A 9 -11.94 1.51 -13.64
CA TYR A 9 -13.00 1.12 -14.59
C TYR A 9 -12.51 0.21 -15.70
N TYR A 10 -11.33 0.49 -16.27
CA TYR A 10 -10.83 -0.24 -17.43
C TYR A 10 -9.79 -1.30 -17.07
N GLY A 11 -9.21 -1.29 -15.86
CA GLY A 11 -8.12 -2.19 -15.52
C GLY A 11 -8.50 -3.66 -15.59
N LEU A 12 -9.64 -4.06 -15.01
CA LEU A 12 -10.05 -5.47 -15.04
C LEU A 12 -10.47 -5.92 -16.45
N CYS A 13 -11.24 -5.10 -17.17
CA CYS A 13 -11.60 -5.39 -18.56
C CYS A 13 -10.39 -5.45 -19.49
N TYR A 14 -9.45 -4.50 -19.35
CA TYR A 14 -8.19 -4.48 -20.12
C TYR A 14 -7.34 -5.72 -19.84
N VAL A 15 -7.28 -6.15 -18.58
CA VAL A 15 -6.52 -7.35 -18.20
C VAL A 15 -7.18 -8.61 -18.73
N LEU A 16 -8.51 -8.72 -18.64
CA LEU A 16 -9.24 -9.83 -19.24
C LEU A 16 -9.01 -9.86 -20.75
N GLN A 17 -9.06 -8.70 -21.42
CA GLN A 17 -8.87 -8.59 -22.86
C GLN A 17 -7.43 -8.93 -23.29
N ALA A 18 -6.40 -8.38 -22.62
CA ALA A 18 -5.00 -8.72 -22.87
C ALA A 18 -4.70 -10.22 -22.61
N THR A 19 -5.42 -10.84 -21.67
CA THR A 19 -5.26 -12.27 -21.38
C THR A 19 -5.95 -13.13 -22.44
N ILE A 20 -7.14 -12.72 -22.92
CA ILE A 20 -7.83 -13.35 -24.04
C ILE A 20 -6.98 -13.29 -25.32
N GLU A 21 -6.35 -12.15 -25.60
CA GLU A 21 -5.45 -11.95 -26.73
C GLU A 21 -4.17 -12.81 -26.63
N SER A 22 -3.74 -13.17 -25.41
CA SER A 22 -2.58 -14.05 -25.19
C SER A 22 -2.84 -15.55 -25.46
N GLY A 23 -4.08 -15.93 -25.81
CA GLY A 23 -4.47 -17.31 -26.09
C GLY A 23 -4.61 -18.19 -24.86
N LYS A 24 -4.56 -17.63 -23.65
CA LYS A 24 -4.81 -18.35 -22.39
C LYS A 24 -6.31 -18.50 -22.16
N THR A 25 -6.78 -19.74 -22.12
CA THR A 25 -8.19 -20.09 -21.89
C THR A 25 -8.55 -20.27 -20.42
N GLU A 26 -7.56 -20.32 -19.53
CA GLU A 26 -7.76 -20.50 -18.08
C GLU A 26 -6.95 -19.47 -17.30
N PHE A 27 -7.55 -18.93 -16.23
CA PHE A 27 -6.92 -17.97 -15.34
C PHE A 27 -7.34 -18.16 -13.89
N GLU A 28 -6.41 -17.87 -12.97
CA GLU A 28 -6.63 -17.91 -11.54
C GLU A 28 -7.21 -16.56 -11.08
N ILE A 29 -8.53 -16.53 -10.84
CA ILE A 29 -9.27 -15.31 -10.48
C ILE A 29 -8.71 -14.65 -9.21
N ARG A 30 -8.25 -15.42 -8.22
CA ARG A 30 -7.74 -14.83 -6.97
C ARG A 30 -6.42 -14.11 -7.20
N ASP A 31 -5.48 -14.67 -7.98
CA ASP A 31 -4.24 -14.00 -8.36
C ASP A 31 -4.51 -12.72 -9.18
N LEU A 32 -5.45 -12.80 -10.13
CA LEU A 32 -5.84 -11.65 -10.95
C LEU A 32 -6.42 -10.51 -10.11
N THR A 33 -7.37 -10.84 -9.24
CA THR A 33 -8.03 -9.88 -8.34
C THR A 33 -7.03 -9.30 -7.36
N ALA A 34 -6.09 -10.10 -6.85
CA ALA A 34 -5.03 -9.64 -5.96
C ALA A 34 -4.10 -8.62 -6.65
N LYS A 35 -3.66 -8.90 -7.89
CA LYS A 35 -2.84 -7.96 -8.68
C LYS A 35 -3.58 -6.66 -8.97
N PHE A 36 -4.83 -6.74 -9.41
CA PHE A 36 -5.68 -5.57 -9.65
C PHE A 36 -5.85 -4.73 -8.38
N THR A 37 -6.22 -5.37 -7.27
CA THR A 37 -6.43 -4.67 -5.98
C THR A 37 -5.14 -4.02 -5.49
N THR A 38 -3.99 -4.66 -5.70
CA THR A 38 -2.67 -4.11 -5.36
C THR A 38 -2.39 -2.81 -6.13
N ASP A 39 -2.68 -2.77 -7.43
CA ASP A 39 -2.49 -1.57 -8.27
C ASP A 39 -3.47 -0.45 -7.89
N VAL A 40 -4.72 -0.80 -7.58
CA VAL A 40 -5.72 0.17 -7.10
C VAL A 40 -5.25 0.79 -5.79
N ILE A 41 -4.86 -0.01 -4.80
CA ILE A 41 -4.35 0.48 -3.50
C ILE A 41 -3.08 1.30 -3.71
N GLY A 42 -2.12 0.82 -4.51
CA GLY A 42 -0.89 1.54 -4.81
C GLY A 42 -1.18 2.96 -5.35
N THR A 43 -2.14 3.06 -6.27
CA THR A 43 -2.49 4.34 -6.91
C THR A 43 -3.28 5.25 -5.99
N CYS A 44 -4.34 4.76 -5.33
CA CYS A 44 -5.26 5.60 -4.57
C CYS A 44 -4.77 5.91 -3.15
N ALA A 45 -4.03 4.98 -2.53
CA ALA A 45 -3.51 5.18 -1.18
C ALA A 45 -2.14 5.85 -1.20
N PHE A 46 -1.20 5.33 -2.00
CA PHE A 46 0.20 5.78 -1.99
C PHE A 46 0.57 6.71 -3.14
N GLY A 47 -0.30 6.87 -4.14
CA GLY A 47 -0.02 7.68 -5.33
C GLY A 47 1.00 7.06 -6.28
N LEU A 48 1.21 5.74 -6.19
CA LEU A 48 2.22 4.98 -6.95
C LEU A 48 1.60 4.17 -8.09
N GLU A 49 2.34 4.04 -9.19
CA GLU A 49 2.01 3.13 -10.30
C GLU A 49 2.81 1.84 -10.16
N CYS A 50 2.21 0.82 -9.55
CA CYS A 50 2.87 -0.45 -9.24
C CYS A 50 2.92 -1.41 -10.44
N ASN A 51 2.05 -1.24 -11.43
CA ASN A 51 1.94 -2.06 -12.65
C ASN A 51 1.95 -3.59 -12.38
N SER A 52 1.39 -4.02 -11.25
CA SER A 52 1.38 -5.40 -10.75
C SER A 52 0.63 -6.36 -11.66
N LEU A 53 -0.24 -5.83 -12.53
CA LEU A 53 -0.92 -6.57 -13.59
C LEU A 53 0.03 -6.99 -14.73
N LYS A 54 1.04 -6.17 -15.05
CA LYS A 54 2.07 -6.49 -16.05
C LYS A 54 3.26 -7.21 -15.42
N ASP A 55 3.70 -6.73 -14.26
CA ASP A 55 4.79 -7.32 -13.49
C ASP A 55 4.27 -7.93 -12.19
N SER A 56 4.00 -9.24 -12.23
CA SER A 56 3.58 -10.02 -11.08
C SER A 56 4.60 -10.09 -9.93
N GLN A 57 5.86 -9.70 -10.17
CA GLN A 57 6.95 -9.71 -9.19
C GLN A 57 7.32 -8.30 -8.70
N SER A 58 6.44 -7.31 -8.93
CA SER A 58 6.67 -5.96 -8.43
C SER A 58 6.94 -5.98 -6.93
N GLU A 59 7.94 -5.21 -6.49
CA GLU A 59 8.35 -5.19 -5.08
C GLU A 59 7.19 -4.80 -4.17
N PHE A 60 6.34 -3.88 -4.63
CA PHE A 60 5.13 -3.46 -3.92
C PHE A 60 4.16 -4.63 -3.70
N ARG A 61 3.96 -5.49 -4.70
CA ARG A 61 3.12 -6.69 -4.57
C ARG A 61 3.75 -7.69 -3.60
N ARG A 62 5.05 -7.96 -3.73
CA ARG A 62 5.77 -8.88 -2.83
C ARG A 62 5.68 -8.43 -1.37
N MET A 63 5.92 -7.15 -1.11
CA MET A 63 5.81 -6.55 0.22
C MET A 63 4.36 -6.55 0.72
N GLY A 64 3.38 -6.28 -0.15
CA GLY A 64 1.95 -6.38 0.17
C GLY A 64 1.53 -7.80 0.57
N CYS A 65 1.98 -8.83 -0.16
CA CYS A 65 1.76 -10.23 0.22
C CYS A 65 2.45 -10.56 1.56
N ALA A 66 3.66 -10.05 1.80
CA ALA A 66 4.37 -10.26 3.05
C ALA A 66 3.70 -9.62 4.27
N VAL A 67 2.89 -8.56 4.10
CA VAL A 67 2.02 -8.01 5.17
C VAL A 67 0.96 -9.03 5.60
N LEU A 68 0.42 -9.77 4.63
CA LEU A 68 -0.65 -10.77 4.86
C LEU A 68 -0.09 -12.09 5.37
N ASN A 69 1.16 -12.41 5.07
CA ASN A 69 1.83 -13.60 5.57
C ASN A 69 2.01 -13.51 7.09
N SER A 70 1.39 -14.45 7.81
CA SER A 70 1.52 -14.55 9.25
C SER A 70 2.32 -15.80 9.61
N SER A 71 3.55 -15.63 10.09
CA SER A 71 4.26 -16.70 10.79
C SER A 71 3.67 -16.91 12.18
N ALA A 72 3.89 -18.08 12.79
CA ALA A 72 3.49 -18.34 14.17
C ALA A 72 4.11 -17.32 15.15
N SER A 73 5.35 -16.89 14.90
CA SER A 73 6.03 -15.86 15.69
C SER A 73 5.37 -14.48 15.56
N LEU A 74 4.94 -14.08 14.36
CA LEU A 74 4.19 -12.84 14.13
C LEU A 74 2.80 -12.89 14.76
N ALA A 75 2.13 -14.05 14.71
CA ALA A 75 0.83 -14.26 15.36
C ALA A 75 0.96 -14.14 16.88
N LEU A 76 1.99 -14.75 17.48
CA LEU A 76 2.28 -14.60 18.90
C LEU A 76 2.61 -13.14 19.26
N ALA A 77 3.44 -12.46 18.46
CA ALA A 77 3.74 -11.04 18.69
C ALA A 77 2.49 -10.16 18.61
N LYS A 78 1.56 -10.45 17.69
CA LYS A 78 0.24 -9.80 17.61
C LYS A 78 -0.59 -10.06 18.87
N MET A 79 -0.64 -11.31 19.34
CA MET A 79 -1.35 -11.67 20.57
C MET A 79 -0.78 -10.95 21.79
N VAL A 80 0.54 -10.98 21.98
CA VAL A 80 1.23 -10.27 23.07
C VAL A 80 0.98 -8.76 22.99
N ARG A 81 0.91 -8.18 21.79
CA ARG A 81 0.57 -6.76 21.61
C ARG A 81 -0.82 -6.41 22.12
N VAL A 82 -1.80 -7.27 21.88
CA VAL A 82 -3.21 -7.06 22.27
C VAL A 82 -3.39 -7.26 23.77
N PHE A 83 -2.90 -8.37 24.33
CA PHE A 83 -3.16 -8.74 25.73
C PHE A 83 -2.14 -8.15 26.72
N PHE A 84 -0.89 -7.93 26.29
CA PHE A 84 0.21 -7.50 27.16
C PHE A 84 1.04 -6.37 26.53
N PRO A 85 0.45 -5.18 26.28
CA PRO A 85 1.10 -4.10 25.53
C PRO A 85 2.38 -3.56 26.21
N LYS A 86 2.45 -3.58 27.54
CA LYS A 86 3.67 -3.19 28.29
C LYS A 86 4.80 -4.19 28.03
N LEU A 87 4.50 -5.48 28.05
CA LEU A 87 5.46 -6.55 27.77
C LEU A 87 5.93 -6.51 26.31
N PHE A 88 5.00 -6.30 25.37
CA PHE A 88 5.32 -6.14 23.95
C PHE A 88 6.36 -5.03 23.72
N LYS A 89 6.16 -3.87 24.37
CA LYS A 89 7.09 -2.73 24.32
C LYS A 89 8.44 -3.06 24.97
N ALA A 90 8.42 -3.70 26.14
CA ALA A 90 9.65 -4.08 26.86
C ALA A 90 10.52 -5.05 26.04
N LEU A 91 9.89 -6.03 25.38
CA LEU A 91 10.56 -7.02 24.54
C LEU A 91 10.88 -6.52 23.12
N LYS A 92 10.52 -5.27 22.79
CA LYS A 92 10.74 -4.65 21.46
C LYS A 92 10.25 -5.53 20.30
N LEU A 93 9.15 -6.24 20.50
CA LEU A 93 8.57 -7.13 19.50
C LEU A 93 8.02 -6.32 18.31
N ARG A 94 7.94 -6.97 17.14
CA ARG A 94 7.41 -6.37 15.91
C ARG A 94 6.19 -7.15 15.43
N THR A 95 5.22 -6.42 14.91
CA THR A 95 3.96 -6.98 14.40
C THR A 95 4.01 -7.28 12.91
N PHE A 96 5.01 -6.71 12.23
CA PHE A 96 5.31 -6.90 10.82
C PHE A 96 6.79 -7.24 10.66
N PRO A 97 7.16 -7.97 9.59
CA PRO A 97 8.56 -8.13 9.21
C PRO A 97 9.26 -6.78 9.08
N ALA A 98 10.55 -6.74 9.42
CA ALA A 98 11.36 -5.52 9.39
C ALA A 98 11.41 -4.90 7.99
N GLU A 99 11.62 -5.73 6.98
CA GLU A 99 11.69 -5.34 5.56
C GLU A 99 10.37 -4.69 5.09
N VAL A 100 9.23 -5.27 5.46
CA VAL A 100 7.90 -4.76 5.10
C VAL A 100 7.68 -3.38 5.71
N GLN A 101 8.00 -3.22 7.00
CA GLN A 101 7.87 -1.94 7.67
C GLN A 101 8.78 -0.88 7.02
N GLN A 102 10.04 -1.22 6.75
CA GLN A 102 10.99 -0.30 6.13
C GLN A 102 10.54 0.13 4.73
N PHE A 103 10.05 -0.81 3.92
CA PHE A 103 9.56 -0.54 2.58
C PHE A 103 8.39 0.45 2.58
N PHE A 104 7.31 0.15 3.29
CA PHE A 104 6.11 1.02 3.28
C PHE A 104 6.36 2.36 3.97
N MET A 105 7.15 2.40 5.04
CA MET A 105 7.54 3.69 5.67
C MET A 105 8.47 4.50 4.77
N GLY A 106 9.35 3.83 4.02
CA GLY A 106 10.19 4.45 3.00
C GLY A 106 9.35 5.11 1.92
N ILE A 107 8.37 4.41 1.36
CA ILE A 107 7.43 4.96 0.37
C ILE A 107 6.73 6.21 0.91
N VAL A 108 6.12 6.11 2.10
CA VAL A 108 5.38 7.25 2.67
C VAL A 108 6.29 8.45 2.86
N LYS A 109 7.49 8.24 3.42
CA LYS A 109 8.46 9.31 3.64
C LYS A 109 8.90 9.96 2.33
N GLN A 110 9.30 9.15 1.34
CA GLN A 110 9.72 9.65 0.03
C GLN A 110 8.59 10.41 -0.67
N THR A 111 7.35 9.92 -0.61
CA THR A 111 6.19 10.59 -1.21
C THR A 111 5.93 11.94 -0.54
N ILE A 112 6.02 12.04 0.78
CA ILE A 112 5.87 13.30 1.50
C ILE A 112 7.00 14.28 1.15
N ASP A 113 8.25 13.81 1.19
CA ASP A 113 9.43 14.63 0.90
C ASP A 113 9.39 15.17 -0.55
N PHE A 114 9.02 14.31 -1.50
CA PHE A 114 8.84 14.67 -2.90
C PHE A 114 7.76 15.75 -3.09
N ARG A 115 6.61 15.62 -2.43
CA ARG A 115 5.51 16.59 -2.55
C ARG A 115 5.86 17.94 -1.94
N ASN A 116 6.51 17.93 -0.78
CA ASN A 116 6.94 19.16 -0.11
C ASN A 116 7.96 19.91 -0.97
N THR A 117 8.93 19.19 -1.54
CA THR A 117 10.00 19.78 -2.37
C THR A 117 9.45 20.32 -3.69
N ASN A 118 8.61 19.54 -4.38
CA ASN A 118 8.15 19.86 -5.73
C ASN A 118 6.81 20.61 -5.76
N ARG A 119 6.20 20.87 -4.59
CA ARG A 119 4.86 21.50 -4.45
C ARG A 119 3.78 20.79 -5.26
N VAL A 120 3.89 19.46 -5.35
CA VAL A 120 2.94 18.62 -6.09
C VAL A 120 1.78 18.24 -5.17
N ARG A 121 0.56 18.50 -5.63
CA ARG A 121 -0.68 18.04 -4.99
C ARG A 121 -1.32 16.95 -5.85
N ARG A 122 -1.70 15.84 -5.23
CA ARG A 122 -2.40 14.72 -5.88
C ARG A 122 -3.60 14.31 -5.03
N ASN A 123 -4.74 14.03 -5.66
CA ASN A 123 -5.94 13.62 -4.94
C ASN A 123 -5.85 12.13 -4.57
N ASP A 124 -5.13 11.82 -3.49
CA ASP A 124 -4.95 10.48 -2.93
C ASP A 124 -4.93 10.51 -1.40
N PHE A 125 -4.86 9.33 -0.77
CA PHE A 125 -4.94 9.22 0.69
C PHE A 125 -3.80 9.94 1.42
N ILE A 126 -2.56 9.88 0.90
CA ILE A 126 -1.43 10.62 1.50
C ILE A 126 -1.70 12.13 1.52
N GLN A 127 -2.33 12.68 0.49
CA GLN A 127 -2.68 14.10 0.47
C GLN A 127 -3.70 14.45 1.55
N LEU A 128 -4.71 13.62 1.74
CA LEU A 128 -5.69 13.79 2.81
C LEU A 128 -5.02 13.78 4.19
N LEU A 129 -4.08 12.85 4.42
CA LEU A 129 -3.34 12.78 5.68
C LEU A 129 -2.45 14.01 5.92
N LEU A 130 -1.80 14.54 4.88
CA LEU A 130 -1.01 15.76 4.97
C LEU A 130 -1.87 16.97 5.31
N GLU A 131 -3.07 17.06 4.73
CA GLU A 131 -4.02 18.15 5.01
C GLU A 131 -4.51 18.12 6.45
N ILE A 132 -4.90 16.94 6.96
CA ILE A 132 -5.30 16.76 8.35
C ILE A 132 -4.16 17.15 9.30
N LYS A 133 -2.93 16.72 9.02
CA LYS A 133 -1.76 17.06 9.83
C LYS A 133 -1.54 18.59 9.90
N ASN A 134 -1.64 19.27 8.77
CA ASN A 134 -1.42 20.71 8.69
C ASN A 134 -2.56 21.51 9.32
N GLN A 135 -3.81 21.04 9.21
CA GLN A 135 -4.96 21.63 9.90
C GLN A 135 -4.78 21.60 11.43
N ASN A 136 -4.36 20.46 11.99
CA ASN A 136 -4.13 20.33 13.42
C ASN A 136 -2.99 21.25 13.92
N HIS A 137 -1.88 21.35 13.16
CA HIS A 137 -0.80 22.28 13.50
C HIS A 137 -1.27 23.75 13.50
N ASN A 138 -2.12 24.14 12.53
CA ASN A 138 -2.63 25.50 12.47
C ASN A 138 -3.61 25.83 13.61
N GLN A 139 -4.32 24.82 14.13
CA GLN A 139 -5.18 24.97 15.30
C GLN A 139 -4.38 25.07 16.60
N GLU A 140 -3.33 24.27 16.78
CA GLU A 140 -2.44 24.37 17.95
C GLU A 140 -1.67 25.70 18.01
N ASN A 141 -1.28 26.26 16.86
CA ASN A 141 -0.60 27.56 16.79
C ASN A 141 -1.54 28.78 16.93
N ALA A 142 -2.85 28.57 16.95
CA ALA A 142 -3.87 29.62 17.09
C ALA A 142 -4.45 29.71 18.52
N ILE A 143 -4.03 28.82 19.42
CA ILE A 143 -4.39 28.76 20.84
C ILE A 143 -3.18 29.21 21.67
#